data_AF-A0A1H1MG63-F1
#
_entry.id   AF-A0A1H1MG63-F1
#
_cell.length_a   1.000
_cell.length_b   1.000
_cell.length_c   1.000
_cell.angle_alpha   90.00
_cell.angle_beta   90.00
_cell.angle_gamma   90.00
#
_symmetry.space_group_name_H-M   'P 1'
#
loop_
_entity.id
_entity.type
_entity.pdbx_description
1 polymer ?
#
loop_
_entity_poly.entity_id
_entity_poly.type
_entity_poly.pdbx_seq_one_letter_code
_entity_poly.pdbx_strand_id
1 'polypeptide(L)'
;MAAGIPWQQEEWTRPLLEQAGNLVDYVSLHLYGASTHLFSPASGDDDYDAVVAQPTYFEQRIQDYSHLVADLAVKAGVNRPLALALDEWNIRHLEPASWPEPLPSDDGGVVPRDVAVPDEPPTNLRVNRWSPRTLADALFYAGVFHTLHRGAGLPVPPTMANTVNLVNANGLVVARPGGAVKSASYHVWDLYQDSLGSRALATQVDGPARSAAVRQGDERERGGLHTTRPAVVAYLDVTATLTGDRRSLRVAVINRHRSAPIRARIVLDGRGEVLPPTADVRDLGADVDDVLAGNSLSNPDNVSVRRRGRVDVPSGEFEFPPHSVTVLSFGL
;
A
#
# COMPACT_ATOMS: atom_id res chain seq x y z
N MET A 1 4.42 -23.80 2.49
CA MET A 1 4.09 -22.52 3.14
C MET A 1 3.77 -22.82 4.59
N ALA A 2 4.37 -22.10 5.52
CA ALA A 2 4.10 -22.21 6.96
C ALA A 2 3.91 -20.80 7.52
N ALA A 3 2.92 -20.62 8.39
CA ALA A 3 2.42 -19.31 8.80
C ALA A 3 2.73 -18.97 10.26
N GLY A 4 3.37 -17.83 10.49
CA GLY A 4 3.74 -17.34 11.82
C GLY A 4 2.84 -16.21 12.33
N ILE A 5 2.83 -16.03 13.66
CA ILE A 5 2.01 -15.03 14.34
C ILE A 5 2.82 -13.71 14.45
N PRO A 6 2.26 -12.52 14.11
CA PRO A 6 3.04 -11.28 13.95
C PRO A 6 3.80 -10.79 15.19
N TRP A 7 3.32 -11.11 16.40
CA TRP A 7 3.86 -10.63 17.69
C TRP A 7 4.87 -11.58 18.37
N GLN A 8 5.07 -12.79 17.83
CA GLN A 8 6.04 -13.78 18.32
C GLN A 8 6.75 -14.48 17.15
N GLN A 9 7.18 -13.68 16.18
CA GLN A 9 7.75 -14.18 14.92
C GLN A 9 8.90 -15.14 15.13
N GLU A 10 9.83 -14.87 16.05
CA GLU A 10 10.97 -15.75 16.31
C GLU A 10 10.55 -17.09 16.94
N GLU A 11 9.67 -17.06 17.94
CA GLU A 11 9.21 -18.26 18.65
C GLU A 11 8.54 -19.26 17.70
N TRP A 12 7.87 -18.77 16.67
CA TRP A 12 7.30 -19.61 15.62
C TRP A 12 8.32 -20.01 14.55
N THR A 13 9.10 -19.05 14.06
CA THR A 13 9.96 -19.25 12.88
C THR A 13 11.16 -20.14 13.19
N ARG A 14 11.71 -20.06 14.40
CA ARG A 14 12.87 -20.87 14.82
C ARG A 14 12.59 -22.38 14.74
N PRO A 15 11.61 -22.95 15.47
CA PRO A 15 11.34 -24.39 15.41
C PRO A 15 10.88 -24.83 14.01
N LEU A 16 10.19 -23.98 13.26
CA LEU A 16 9.83 -24.24 11.87
C LEU A 16 11.08 -24.48 11.01
N LEU A 17 12.06 -23.58 11.06
CA LEU A 17 13.27 -23.69 10.25
C LEU A 17 14.16 -24.86 10.70
N GLU A 18 14.25 -25.12 12.01
CA GLU A 18 14.99 -26.25 12.58
C GLU A 18 14.40 -27.61 12.15
N GLN A 19 13.08 -27.72 12.03
CA GLN A 19 12.43 -29.00 11.69
C GLN A 19 12.18 -29.17 10.19
N ALA A 20 11.86 -28.10 9.47
CA ALA A 20 11.33 -28.15 8.11
C ALA A 20 11.93 -27.11 7.15
N GLY A 21 12.94 -26.34 7.55
CA GLY A 21 13.50 -25.27 6.71
C GLY A 21 14.01 -25.74 5.35
N ASN A 22 14.54 -26.98 5.26
CA ASN A 22 14.98 -27.58 3.99
C ASN A 22 13.85 -28.19 3.14
N LEU A 23 12.62 -28.21 3.67
CA LEU A 23 11.41 -28.75 3.02
C LEU A 23 10.46 -27.66 2.49
N VAL A 24 10.78 -26.38 2.73
CA VAL A 24 9.93 -25.25 2.34
C VAL A 24 10.69 -24.24 1.48
N ASP A 25 9.96 -23.55 0.61
CA ASP A 25 10.48 -22.45 -0.21
C ASP A 25 10.06 -21.08 0.32
N TYR A 26 8.94 -21.03 1.05
CA TYR A 26 8.30 -19.80 1.51
C TYR A 26 7.97 -19.84 3.00
N VAL A 27 8.26 -18.72 3.66
CA VAL A 27 7.79 -18.39 5.00
C VAL A 27 6.75 -17.27 4.88
N SER A 28 5.58 -17.43 5.51
CA SER A 28 4.51 -16.45 5.34
C SER A 28 4.63 -15.25 6.28
N LEU A 29 4.09 -14.10 5.85
CA LEU A 29 4.05 -12.87 6.61
C LEU A 29 2.69 -12.18 6.37
N HIS A 30 1.88 -12.06 7.42
CA HIS A 30 0.56 -11.43 7.33
C HIS A 30 0.65 -10.00 7.89
N LEU A 31 0.23 -9.01 7.11
CA LEU A 31 0.28 -7.60 7.51
C LEU A 31 -1.01 -6.87 7.16
N TYR A 32 -1.58 -6.17 8.14
CA TYR A 32 -2.78 -5.37 7.91
C TYR A 32 -2.56 -3.92 8.33
N GLY A 33 -2.90 -2.98 7.47
CA GLY A 33 -3.12 -1.59 7.87
C GLY A 33 -4.49 -1.42 8.53
N ALA A 34 -4.73 -0.25 9.11
CA ALA A 34 -6.01 0.13 9.69
C ALA A 34 -6.41 1.58 9.32
N SER A 35 -7.68 1.76 8.99
CA SER A 35 -8.34 3.04 8.77
C SER A 35 -9.54 3.19 9.71
N THR A 36 -9.69 4.39 10.25
CA THR A 36 -10.78 4.76 11.18
C THR A 36 -11.72 5.81 10.57
N HIS A 37 -11.64 6.09 9.27
CA HIS A 37 -12.45 7.12 8.59
C HIS A 37 -13.96 7.00 8.81
N LEU A 38 -14.48 5.81 9.12
CA LEU A 38 -15.91 5.58 9.36
C LEU A 38 -16.43 6.30 10.62
N PHE A 39 -15.57 6.58 11.61
CA PHE A 39 -15.94 7.20 12.88
C PHE A 39 -14.96 8.29 13.35
N SER A 40 -13.92 8.58 12.57
CA SER A 40 -13.12 9.80 12.75
C SER A 40 -13.85 10.97 12.09
N PRO A 41 -13.87 12.18 12.67
CA PRO A 41 -14.57 13.32 12.08
C PRO A 41 -14.21 13.52 10.61
N ALA A 42 -15.23 13.79 9.78
CA ALA A 42 -15.08 14.04 8.35
C ALA A 42 -14.17 15.24 8.02
N SER A 43 -13.81 16.07 9.01
CA SER A 43 -12.86 17.18 8.88
C SER A 43 -11.39 16.77 8.77
N GLY A 44 -11.09 15.47 8.65
CA GLY A 44 -10.28 15.00 7.53
C GLY A 44 -8.85 15.54 7.38
N ASP A 45 -7.95 15.28 8.33
CA ASP A 45 -6.49 15.22 8.08
C ASP A 45 -5.90 13.91 8.59
N ASP A 46 -6.11 13.61 9.89
CA ASP A 46 -5.41 12.55 10.61
C ASP A 46 -5.56 11.13 10.03
N ASP A 47 -6.76 10.70 9.60
CA ASP A 47 -6.90 9.30 9.15
C ASP A 47 -6.21 9.06 7.82
N TYR A 48 -6.40 9.93 6.82
CA TYR A 48 -5.69 9.83 5.54
C TYR A 48 -4.18 9.83 5.78
N ASP A 49 -3.68 10.78 6.57
CA ASP A 49 -2.25 10.89 6.86
C ASP A 49 -1.72 9.66 7.59
N ALA A 50 -2.51 9.05 8.47
CA ALA A 50 -2.18 7.78 9.10
C ALA A 50 -2.23 6.60 8.11
N VAL A 51 -3.18 6.58 7.17
CA VAL A 51 -3.31 5.55 6.13
C VAL A 51 -2.11 5.59 5.19
N VAL A 52 -1.80 6.74 4.59
CA VAL A 52 -0.72 6.84 3.61
C VAL A 52 0.68 6.72 4.23
N ALA A 53 0.80 6.84 5.56
CA ALA A 53 2.04 6.62 6.29
C ALA A 53 2.31 5.14 6.64
N GLN A 54 1.27 4.30 6.76
CA GLN A 54 1.42 2.89 7.15
C GLN A 54 2.27 2.00 6.24
N PRO A 55 2.50 2.29 4.95
CA PRO A 55 3.49 1.55 4.16
C PRO A 55 4.90 1.56 4.77
N THR A 56 5.25 2.60 5.55
CA THR A 56 6.53 2.63 6.29
C THR A 56 6.60 1.55 7.39
N TYR A 57 5.46 1.24 8.05
CA TYR A 57 5.36 0.10 8.95
C TYR A 57 5.50 -1.22 8.19
N PHE A 58 4.85 -1.38 7.04
CA PHE A 58 4.99 -2.57 6.21
C PHE A 58 6.45 -2.81 5.81
N GLU A 59 7.13 -1.74 5.40
CA GLU A 59 8.55 -1.78 5.02
C GLU A 59 9.43 -2.24 6.18
N GLN A 60 9.26 -1.65 7.36
CA GLN A 60 10.01 -2.09 8.54
C GLN A 60 9.75 -3.57 8.86
N ARG A 61 8.49 -4.03 8.86
CA ARG A 61 8.15 -5.43 9.19
C ARG A 61 8.70 -6.43 8.19
N ILE A 62 8.69 -6.11 6.89
CA ILE A 62 9.27 -6.96 5.84
C ILE A 62 10.80 -7.04 6.01
N GLN A 63 11.46 -5.91 6.26
CA GLN A 63 12.91 -5.87 6.48
C GLN A 63 13.32 -6.66 7.73
N ASP A 64 12.67 -6.39 8.87
CA ASP A 64 12.92 -7.07 10.14
C ASP A 64 12.76 -8.58 9.98
N TYR A 65 11.66 -9.01 9.36
CA TYR A 65 11.35 -10.43 9.25
C TYR A 65 12.27 -11.13 8.25
N SER A 66 12.63 -10.47 7.14
CA SER A 66 13.64 -11.00 6.21
C SER A 66 14.97 -11.25 6.93
N HIS A 67 15.46 -10.30 7.73
CA HIS A 67 16.71 -10.46 8.48
C HIS A 67 16.61 -11.56 9.54
N LEU A 68 15.49 -11.61 10.27
CA LEU A 68 15.25 -12.68 11.26
C LEU A 68 15.26 -14.07 10.61
N VAL A 69 14.54 -14.25 9.49
CA VAL A 69 14.50 -15.54 8.77
C VAL A 69 15.88 -15.90 8.25
N ALA A 70 16.64 -14.95 7.72
CA ALA A 70 18.02 -15.18 7.26
C ALA A 70 18.90 -15.72 8.41
N ASP A 71 18.89 -15.04 9.57
CA ASP A 71 19.70 -15.41 10.72
C ASP A 71 19.31 -16.79 11.30
N LEU A 72 18.01 -17.07 11.37
CA LEU A 72 17.51 -18.36 11.86
C LEU A 72 17.80 -19.49 10.87
N ALA A 73 17.70 -19.24 9.56
CA ALA A 73 17.99 -20.22 8.52
C ALA A 73 19.47 -20.66 8.59
N VAL A 74 20.39 -19.73 8.81
CA VAL A 74 21.82 -20.04 9.03
C VAL A 74 22.00 -20.93 10.27
N LYS A 75 21.37 -20.56 11.40
CA LYS A 75 21.46 -21.33 12.65
C LYS A 75 20.87 -22.74 12.54
N ALA A 76 19.80 -22.89 11.77
CA ALA A 76 19.11 -24.15 11.52
C ALA A 76 19.80 -25.02 10.45
N GLY A 77 20.86 -24.54 9.79
CA GLY A 77 21.53 -25.29 8.73
C GLY A 77 20.67 -25.46 7.47
N VAL A 78 19.80 -24.47 7.17
CA VAL A 78 19.02 -24.45 5.94
C VAL A 78 19.97 -24.17 4.77
N ASN A 79 20.00 -25.07 3.79
CA ASN A 79 20.96 -25.04 2.68
C ASN A 79 20.32 -24.69 1.33
N ARG A 80 19.09 -24.17 1.37
CA ARG A 80 18.33 -23.71 0.19
C ARG A 80 17.90 -22.25 0.35
N PRO A 81 17.73 -21.50 -0.75
CA PRO A 81 17.14 -20.17 -0.69
C PRO A 81 15.71 -20.22 -0.15
N LEU A 82 15.38 -19.25 0.70
CA LEU A 82 14.02 -19.00 1.19
C LEU A 82 13.51 -17.68 0.62
N ALA A 83 12.19 -17.56 0.53
CA ALA A 83 11.53 -16.30 0.23
C ALA A 83 10.41 -16.02 1.23
N LEU A 84 10.01 -14.75 1.33
CA LEU A 84 8.80 -14.37 2.04
C LEU A 84 7.59 -14.45 1.11
N ALA A 85 6.46 -14.91 1.65
CA ALA A 85 5.16 -14.80 1.03
C ALA A 85 4.28 -13.87 1.88
N LEU A 86 3.96 -12.68 1.38
CA LEU A 86 2.93 -11.83 1.96
C LEU A 86 1.56 -12.31 1.46
N ASP A 87 1.18 -13.50 1.88
CA ASP A 87 -0.02 -14.22 1.44
C ASP A 87 -1.33 -13.68 2.04
N GLU A 88 -1.24 -12.82 3.06
CA GLU A 88 -2.36 -12.01 3.53
C GLU A 88 -1.93 -10.58 3.83
N TRP A 89 -2.42 -9.63 3.01
CA TRP A 89 -2.36 -8.22 3.39
C TRP A 89 -3.52 -7.39 2.87
N ASN A 90 -3.92 -6.39 3.65
CA ASN A 90 -4.87 -5.36 3.24
C ASN A 90 -4.88 -4.20 4.25
N ILE A 91 -5.74 -3.20 4.05
CA ILE A 91 -6.13 -2.22 5.05
C ILE A 91 -7.52 -2.53 5.59
N ARG A 92 -7.71 -2.52 6.91
CA ARG A 92 -8.99 -2.80 7.57
C ARG A 92 -9.73 -1.50 7.83
N HIS A 93 -10.99 -1.45 7.42
CA HIS A 93 -11.89 -0.33 7.76
C HIS A 93 -12.57 -0.68 9.07
N LEU A 94 -12.28 0.10 10.11
CA LEU A 94 -12.75 -0.17 11.45
C LEU A 94 -13.95 0.72 11.79
N GLU A 95 -14.87 0.18 12.57
CA GLU A 95 -15.99 0.92 13.14
C GLU A 95 -16.30 0.45 14.56
N PRO A 96 -16.96 1.28 15.40
CA PRO A 96 -17.40 0.87 16.73
C PRO A 96 -18.25 -0.40 16.66
N ALA A 97 -17.89 -1.40 17.46
CA ALA A 97 -18.64 -2.65 17.56
C ALA A 97 -20.04 -2.44 18.19
N SER A 98 -20.26 -1.31 18.86
CA SER A 98 -21.56 -0.90 19.40
C SER A 98 -22.55 -0.42 18.33
N TRP A 99 -22.09 -0.08 17.12
CA TRP A 99 -22.97 0.31 16.04
C TRP A 99 -23.79 -0.90 15.53
N PRO A 100 -24.97 -0.68 14.92
CA PRO A 100 -25.71 -1.76 14.26
C PRO A 100 -24.85 -2.46 13.19
N GLU A 101 -24.98 -3.78 13.03
CA GLU A 101 -24.21 -4.55 12.05
C GLU A 101 -24.34 -3.96 10.63
N PRO A 102 -23.24 -3.78 9.88
CA PRO A 102 -23.28 -3.21 8.55
C PRO A 102 -23.90 -4.21 7.56
N LEU A 103 -24.84 -3.75 6.75
CA LEU A 103 -25.45 -4.53 5.67
C LEU A 103 -24.88 -4.09 4.32
N PRO A 104 -24.73 -5.01 3.34
CA PRO A 104 -24.27 -4.66 2.01
C PRO A 104 -25.32 -3.83 1.26
N SER A 105 -24.90 -2.73 0.64
CA SER A 105 -25.71 -1.98 -0.33
C SER A 105 -25.67 -2.67 -1.70
N ASP A 106 -26.79 -2.65 -2.43
CA ASP A 106 -26.90 -3.15 -3.81
C ASP A 106 -26.01 -2.38 -4.80
N ASP A 107 -25.76 -1.09 -4.55
CA ASP A 107 -24.86 -0.25 -5.36
C ASP A 107 -23.37 -0.54 -5.08
N GLY A 108 -23.06 -1.44 -4.16
CA GLY A 108 -21.74 -1.55 -3.55
C GLY A 108 -21.65 -0.66 -2.30
N GLY A 109 -20.74 -1.02 -1.39
CA GLY A 109 -20.63 -0.34 -0.10
C GLY A 109 -21.59 -0.88 0.97
N VAL A 110 -21.89 -0.01 1.93
CA VAL A 110 -22.71 -0.28 3.13
C VAL A 110 -24.07 0.41 2.95
N VAL A 111 -25.16 -0.24 3.38
CA VAL A 111 -26.46 0.44 3.55
C VAL A 111 -26.28 1.59 4.56
N PRO A 112 -26.78 2.81 4.27
CA PRO A 112 -26.73 3.92 5.20
C PRO A 112 -27.33 3.54 6.57
N ARG A 113 -26.66 3.96 7.64
CA ARG A 113 -27.12 3.77 9.02
C ARG A 113 -27.14 5.10 9.72
N ASP A 114 -28.13 5.31 10.56
CA ASP A 114 -28.17 6.44 11.48
C ASP A 114 -27.30 6.11 12.69
N VAL A 115 -26.04 6.54 12.63
CA VAL A 115 -25.03 6.34 13.68
C VAL A 115 -24.37 7.66 14.01
N ALA A 116 -24.28 7.98 15.31
CA ALA A 116 -23.54 9.13 15.77
C ALA A 116 -22.04 8.82 15.82
N VAL A 117 -21.23 9.79 15.38
CA VAL A 117 -19.78 9.76 15.62
C VAL A 117 -19.56 9.83 17.14
N PRO A 118 -18.80 8.89 17.73
CA PRO A 118 -18.53 8.90 19.17
C PRO A 118 -17.76 10.15 19.59
N ASP A 119 -18.13 10.74 20.73
CA ASP A 119 -17.40 11.87 21.32
C ASP A 119 -16.01 11.47 21.85
N GLU A 120 -15.88 10.21 22.28
CA GLU A 120 -14.62 9.61 22.76
C GLU A 120 -14.19 8.45 21.84
N PRO A 121 -12.88 8.17 21.71
CA PRO A 121 -12.39 7.05 20.94
C PRO A 121 -13.01 5.71 21.41
N PRO A 122 -13.70 4.98 20.52
CA PRO A 122 -14.29 3.68 20.85
C PRO A 122 -13.20 2.67 21.24
N THR A 123 -13.43 1.94 22.34
CA THR A 123 -12.48 0.93 22.84
C THR A 123 -12.67 -0.43 22.17
N ASN A 124 -13.85 -0.70 21.61
CA ASN A 124 -14.17 -1.95 20.91
C ASN A 124 -14.55 -1.65 19.45
N LEU A 125 -13.75 -2.16 18.52
CA LEU A 125 -13.93 -1.96 17.07
C LEU A 125 -14.07 -3.31 16.37
N ARG A 126 -14.89 -3.33 15.33
CA ARG A 126 -14.98 -4.43 14.35
C ARG A 126 -14.54 -3.96 12.96
N VAL A 127 -14.24 -4.92 12.08
CA VAL A 127 -13.97 -4.66 10.67
C VAL A 127 -15.28 -4.54 9.90
N ASN A 128 -15.52 -3.41 9.23
CA ASN A 128 -16.62 -3.26 8.29
C ASN A 128 -16.22 -3.77 6.91
N ARG A 129 -16.56 -5.05 6.65
CA ARG A 129 -16.25 -5.74 5.39
C ARG A 129 -16.98 -5.19 4.16
N TRP A 130 -17.97 -4.33 4.35
CA TRP A 130 -18.77 -3.76 3.27
C TRP A 130 -18.34 -2.34 2.90
N SER A 131 -17.52 -1.68 3.72
CA SER A 131 -17.01 -0.33 3.44
C SER A 131 -16.26 -0.29 2.09
N PRO A 132 -16.60 0.63 1.17
CA PRO A 132 -15.89 0.79 -0.10
C PRO A 132 -14.41 1.07 0.10
N ARG A 133 -13.57 0.67 -0.86
CA ARG A 133 -12.18 1.12 -0.91
C ARG A 133 -12.09 2.55 -1.41
N THR A 134 -11.27 3.34 -0.74
CA THR A 134 -11.09 4.77 -0.92
C THR A 134 -9.84 5.10 -1.74
N LEU A 135 -9.70 6.36 -2.18
CA LEU A 135 -8.44 6.85 -2.75
C LEU A 135 -7.28 6.73 -1.76
N ALA A 136 -7.50 7.00 -0.47
CA ALA A 136 -6.49 6.79 0.57
C ALA A 136 -5.99 5.33 0.60
N ASP A 137 -6.90 4.36 0.47
CA ASP A 137 -6.53 2.94 0.40
C ASP A 137 -5.74 2.63 -0.87
N ALA A 138 -6.08 3.24 -2.00
CA ALA A 138 -5.32 3.08 -3.24
C ALA A 138 -3.87 3.57 -3.08
N LEU A 139 -3.65 4.73 -2.44
CA LEU A 139 -2.30 5.21 -2.15
C LEU A 139 -1.56 4.33 -1.14
N PHE A 140 -2.26 3.77 -0.15
CA PHE A 140 -1.70 2.77 0.75
C PHE A 140 -1.23 1.51 -0.02
N TYR A 141 -2.05 0.98 -0.93
CA TYR A 141 -1.68 -0.17 -1.79
C TYR A 141 -0.45 0.14 -2.64
N ALA A 142 -0.41 1.32 -3.27
CA ALA A 142 0.74 1.77 -4.04
C ALA A 142 2.01 1.80 -3.17
N GLY A 143 1.90 2.29 -1.93
CA GLY A 143 3.00 2.30 -0.98
C GLY A 143 3.48 0.89 -0.62
N VAL A 144 2.57 -0.07 -0.40
CA VAL A 144 2.94 -1.48 -0.17
C VAL A 144 3.68 -2.05 -1.37
N PHE A 145 3.29 -1.72 -2.61
CA PHE A 145 4.05 -2.12 -3.80
C PHE A 145 5.45 -1.51 -3.85
N HIS A 146 5.60 -0.24 -3.47
CA HIS A 146 6.92 0.40 -3.40
C HIS A 146 7.82 -0.33 -2.40
N THR A 147 7.28 -0.67 -1.23
CA THR A 147 7.95 -1.48 -0.22
C THR A 147 8.37 -2.85 -0.77
N LEU A 148 7.49 -3.56 -1.48
CA LEU A 148 7.80 -4.86 -2.08
C LEU A 148 8.92 -4.77 -3.12
N HIS A 149 8.92 -3.74 -3.97
CA HIS A 149 9.99 -3.52 -4.94
C HIS A 149 11.34 -3.25 -4.26
N ARG A 150 11.36 -2.44 -3.19
CA ARG A 150 12.59 -2.21 -2.40
C ARG A 150 13.01 -3.47 -1.66
N GLY A 151 12.06 -4.28 -1.20
CA GLY A 151 12.27 -5.57 -0.54
C GLY A 151 12.90 -6.64 -1.43
N ALA A 152 12.86 -6.50 -2.76
CA ALA A 152 13.42 -7.48 -3.69
C ALA A 152 14.93 -7.73 -3.52
N GLY A 153 15.67 -6.80 -2.90
CA GLY A 153 17.10 -6.93 -2.60
C GLY A 153 17.43 -7.48 -1.21
N LEU A 154 16.43 -7.84 -0.40
CA LEU A 154 16.64 -8.38 0.94
C LEU A 154 17.20 -9.82 0.92
N PRO A 155 17.87 -10.29 2.00
CA PRO A 155 18.44 -11.63 2.03
C PRO A 155 17.39 -12.76 1.94
N VAL A 156 16.17 -12.52 2.41
CA VAL A 156 15.00 -13.39 2.20
C VAL A 156 13.91 -12.51 1.58
N PRO A 157 13.90 -12.35 0.24
CA PRO A 157 13.06 -11.35 -0.40
C PRO A 157 11.59 -11.77 -0.42
N PRO A 158 10.64 -10.82 -0.38
CA PRO A 158 9.24 -11.09 -0.69
C PRO A 158 9.08 -11.34 -2.19
N THR A 159 8.71 -12.57 -2.57
CA THR A 159 8.52 -12.94 -3.99
C THR A 159 7.08 -13.33 -4.31
N MET A 160 6.21 -13.32 -3.31
CA MET A 160 4.78 -13.54 -3.44
C MET A 160 4.04 -12.54 -2.54
N ALA A 161 2.98 -11.93 -3.07
CA ALA A 161 2.11 -11.03 -2.32
C ALA A 161 0.65 -11.22 -2.77
N ASN A 162 -0.24 -11.56 -1.85
CA ASN A 162 -1.65 -11.81 -2.10
C ASN A 162 -2.47 -10.89 -1.20
N THR A 163 -3.14 -9.91 -1.82
CA THR A 163 -4.07 -9.08 -1.06
C THR A 163 -5.34 -9.86 -0.76
N VAL A 164 -5.87 -9.69 0.46
CA VAL A 164 -7.09 -10.36 0.89
C VAL A 164 -8.17 -9.33 1.20
N ASN A 165 -9.29 -9.27 0.47
CA ASN A 165 -9.84 -10.31 -0.40
C ASN A 165 -9.83 -9.92 -1.89
N LEU A 166 -10.00 -10.90 -2.77
CA LEU A 166 -10.15 -10.63 -4.20
C LEU A 166 -11.55 -10.10 -4.53
N VAL A 167 -12.61 -10.75 -4.03
CA VAL A 167 -14.00 -10.42 -4.32
C VAL A 167 -14.78 -10.17 -3.03
N ASN A 168 -15.52 -9.06 -2.98
CA ASN A 168 -16.29 -8.62 -1.81
C ASN A 168 -15.43 -8.55 -0.55
N ALA A 169 -16.07 -8.37 0.62
CA ALA A 169 -15.40 -8.31 1.91
C ALA A 169 -14.12 -7.45 1.86
N ASN A 170 -14.28 -6.17 1.51
CA ASN A 170 -13.18 -5.22 1.40
C ASN A 170 -12.15 -5.57 0.27
N GLY A 171 -12.60 -6.22 -0.80
CA GLY A 171 -11.75 -6.72 -1.88
C GLY A 171 -11.55 -5.80 -3.08
N LEU A 172 -10.78 -6.31 -4.07
CA LEU A 172 -10.48 -5.59 -5.31
C LEU A 172 -11.70 -5.47 -6.25
N VAL A 173 -12.57 -6.47 -6.25
CA VAL A 173 -13.81 -6.46 -7.03
C VAL A 173 -14.99 -6.56 -6.07
N VAL A 174 -15.96 -5.65 -6.19
CA VAL A 174 -17.21 -5.73 -5.43
C VAL A 174 -18.29 -6.24 -6.36
N ALA A 175 -18.87 -7.40 -6.04
CA ALA A 175 -19.92 -8.04 -6.83
C ALA A 175 -21.26 -8.01 -6.08
N ARG A 176 -22.31 -7.63 -6.80
CA ARG A 176 -23.70 -7.50 -6.35
C ARG A 176 -24.64 -8.09 -7.40
N PRO A 177 -25.93 -8.33 -7.07
CA PRO A 177 -26.90 -8.82 -8.07
C PRO A 177 -26.97 -7.95 -9.33
N GLY A 178 -26.77 -6.64 -9.22
CA GLY A 178 -26.79 -5.69 -10.34
C GLY A 178 -25.50 -5.60 -11.18
N GLY A 179 -24.41 -6.27 -10.79
CA GLY A 179 -23.15 -6.23 -11.52
C GLY A 179 -21.92 -6.29 -10.63
N ALA A 180 -20.76 -5.91 -11.19
CA ALA A 180 -19.51 -5.82 -10.47
C ALA A 180 -18.81 -4.49 -10.74
N VAL A 181 -18.17 -3.93 -9.70
CA VAL A 181 -17.38 -2.70 -9.77
C VAL A 181 -15.94 -2.97 -9.30
N LYS A 182 -14.99 -2.34 -9.99
CA LYS A 182 -13.57 -2.29 -9.59
C LYS A 182 -13.44 -1.32 -8.43
N SER A 183 -12.96 -1.79 -7.28
CA SER A 183 -12.74 -0.90 -6.14
C SER A 183 -11.59 0.08 -6.42
N ALA A 184 -11.46 1.16 -5.66
CA ALA A 184 -10.36 2.14 -5.85
C ALA A 184 -8.98 1.45 -5.86
N SER A 185 -8.76 0.51 -4.95
CA SER A 185 -7.51 -0.26 -4.85
C SER A 185 -7.25 -1.18 -6.06
N TYR A 186 -8.29 -1.63 -6.80
CA TYR A 186 -8.10 -2.40 -8.05
C TYR A 186 -7.27 -1.63 -9.05
N HIS A 187 -7.53 -0.32 -9.18
CA HIS A 187 -6.86 0.50 -10.18
C HIS A 187 -5.37 0.72 -9.91
N VAL A 188 -4.90 0.45 -8.70
CA VAL A 188 -3.45 0.38 -8.41
C VAL A 188 -2.83 -0.85 -9.05
N TRP A 189 -3.51 -2.00 -9.01
CA TRP A 189 -3.06 -3.22 -9.70
C TRP A 189 -3.02 -3.00 -11.22
N ASP A 190 -4.09 -2.42 -11.77
CA ASP A 190 -4.20 -2.04 -13.18
C ASP A 190 -3.06 -1.09 -13.60
N LEU A 191 -2.80 -0.05 -12.79
CA LEU A 191 -1.70 0.88 -13.03
C LEU A 191 -0.33 0.19 -12.98
N TYR A 192 -0.05 -0.63 -11.96
CA TYR A 192 1.29 -1.14 -11.71
C TYR A 192 1.65 -2.34 -12.58
N GLN A 193 0.73 -3.30 -12.78
CA GLN A 193 0.99 -4.49 -13.60
C GLN A 193 1.26 -4.12 -15.06
N ASP A 194 0.57 -3.10 -15.58
CA ASP A 194 0.71 -2.69 -16.98
C ASP A 194 1.84 -1.68 -17.22
N SER A 195 2.30 -0.97 -16.19
CA SER A 195 3.15 0.20 -16.37
C SER A 195 4.57 0.06 -15.81
N LEU A 196 4.88 -1.01 -15.08
CA LEU A 196 6.20 -1.23 -14.48
C LEU A 196 6.98 -2.36 -15.18
N GLY A 197 8.30 -2.32 -15.01
CA GLY A 197 9.24 -3.31 -15.54
C GLY A 197 9.58 -4.42 -14.55
N SER A 198 10.30 -5.43 -15.03
CA SER A 198 10.65 -6.64 -14.26
C SER A 198 11.91 -6.51 -13.40
N ARG A 199 12.58 -5.35 -13.43
CA ARG A 199 13.83 -5.12 -12.69
C ARG A 199 13.71 -3.88 -11.82
N ALA A 200 13.55 -4.06 -10.51
CA ALA A 200 13.59 -2.95 -9.56
C ALA A 200 14.97 -2.27 -9.54
N LEU A 201 14.96 -0.95 -9.42
CA LEU A 201 16.15 -0.12 -9.24
C LEU A 201 16.19 0.40 -7.80
N ALA A 202 17.40 0.66 -7.31
CA ALA A 202 17.57 1.42 -6.09
C ALA A 202 17.09 2.87 -6.32
N THR A 203 16.30 3.39 -5.38
CA THR A 203 15.74 4.74 -5.44
C THR A 203 16.00 5.46 -4.13
N GLN A 204 16.35 6.74 -4.22
CA GLN A 204 16.48 7.62 -3.08
C GLN A 204 15.65 8.88 -3.35
N VAL A 205 14.99 9.37 -2.30
CA VAL A 205 14.24 10.63 -2.34
C VAL A 205 14.92 11.60 -1.39
N ASP A 206 15.23 12.78 -1.89
CA ASP A 206 15.63 13.94 -1.10
C ASP A 206 14.53 15.00 -1.28
N GLY A 207 13.88 15.39 -0.19
CA GLY A 207 12.70 16.23 -0.26
C GLY A 207 11.94 16.38 1.05
N PRO A 208 10.79 17.08 1.02
CA PRO A 208 10.02 17.37 2.21
C PRO A 208 9.44 16.09 2.83
N ALA A 209 9.45 16.07 4.16
CA ALA A 209 8.92 14.98 4.98
C ALA A 209 8.25 15.55 6.23
N ARG A 210 7.45 14.73 6.91
CA ARG A 210 6.85 15.07 8.20
C ARG A 210 7.17 14.03 9.25
N SER A 211 7.32 14.46 10.50
CA SER A 211 7.30 13.55 11.64
C SER A 211 5.87 13.10 11.93
N ALA A 212 5.67 11.81 12.17
CA ALA A 212 4.35 11.24 12.37
C ALA A 212 4.38 10.09 13.39
N ALA A 213 3.27 9.90 14.09
CA ALA A 213 3.01 8.67 14.84
C ALA A 213 2.40 7.63 13.88
N VAL A 214 3.21 6.73 13.36
CA VAL A 214 2.79 5.72 12.37
C VAL A 214 2.12 4.55 13.07
N ARG A 215 0.88 4.23 12.70
CA ARG A 215 0.14 3.06 13.18
C ARG A 215 0.91 1.77 12.85
N GLN A 216 1.02 0.88 13.82
CA GLN A 216 1.67 -0.43 13.67
C GLN A 216 0.64 -1.48 13.22
N GLY A 217 -0.08 -1.18 12.14
CA GLY A 217 -1.20 -1.98 11.66
C GLY A 217 -2.45 -1.89 12.53
N ASP A 218 -3.21 -3.00 12.64
CA ASP A 218 -4.37 -3.16 13.54
C ASP A 218 -3.97 -3.68 14.94
N GLU A 219 -2.70 -3.55 15.32
CA GLU A 219 -2.24 -3.82 16.68
C GLU A 219 -2.78 -2.76 17.65
N ARG A 220 -3.29 -3.20 18.81
CA ARG A 220 -3.95 -2.33 19.79
C ARG A 220 -3.35 -2.46 21.17
N GLU A 221 -3.31 -1.33 21.87
CA GLU A 221 -2.98 -1.28 23.30
C GLU A 221 -4.15 -1.78 24.15
N ARG A 222 -3.91 -1.96 25.46
CA ARG A 222 -4.93 -2.45 26.43
C ARG A 222 -6.19 -1.56 26.50
N GLY A 223 -6.11 -0.33 26.00
CA GLY A 223 -7.24 0.62 25.89
C GLY A 223 -7.98 0.61 24.55
N GLY A 224 -7.61 -0.26 23.60
CA GLY A 224 -8.25 -0.35 22.28
C GLY A 224 -7.73 0.66 21.24
N LEU A 225 -6.82 1.55 21.63
CA LEU A 225 -6.12 2.47 20.74
C LEU A 225 -5.09 1.74 19.88
N HIS A 226 -4.90 2.21 18.65
CA HIS A 226 -3.86 1.69 17.77
C HIS A 226 -2.48 1.98 18.36
N THR A 227 -1.63 0.96 18.39
CA THR A 227 -0.21 1.15 18.71
C THR A 227 0.42 2.00 17.61
N THR A 228 1.19 3.02 17.99
CA THR A 228 1.92 3.87 17.05
C THR A 228 3.42 3.92 17.38
N ARG A 229 4.24 4.24 16.39
CA ARG A 229 5.67 4.55 16.58
C ARG A 229 6.04 5.85 15.86
N PRO A 230 6.86 6.72 16.48
CA PRO A 230 7.38 7.90 15.79
C PRO A 230 8.22 7.49 14.58
N ALA A 231 7.98 8.12 13.42
CA ALA A 231 8.79 7.98 12.23
C ALA A 231 8.79 9.27 11.39
N VAL A 232 9.75 9.39 10.49
CA VAL A 232 9.77 10.41 9.44
C VAL A 232 9.12 9.82 8.19
N VAL A 233 8.07 10.46 7.69
CA VAL A 233 7.33 10.05 6.50
C VAL A 233 7.59 11.05 5.39
N ALA A 234 8.31 10.64 4.36
CA ALA A 234 8.52 11.44 3.16
C ALA A 234 7.19 11.66 2.42
N TYR A 235 6.95 12.88 1.94
CA TYR A 235 5.75 13.15 1.17
C TYR A 235 5.79 12.48 -0.21
N LEU A 236 6.97 12.37 -0.82
CA LEU A 236 7.15 11.58 -2.03
C LEU A 236 7.67 10.18 -1.68
N ASP A 237 6.96 9.15 -2.14
CA ASP A 237 7.47 7.78 -2.19
C ASP A 237 7.78 7.42 -3.64
N VAL A 238 8.94 6.85 -3.91
CA VAL A 238 9.38 6.52 -5.26
C VAL A 238 9.80 5.07 -5.35
N THR A 239 9.39 4.41 -6.43
CA THR A 239 9.99 3.17 -6.91
C THR A 239 10.27 3.31 -8.40
N ALA A 240 11.35 2.70 -8.86
CA ALA A 240 11.73 2.73 -10.27
C ALA A 240 12.07 1.33 -10.76
N THR A 241 11.73 1.05 -12.01
CA THR A 241 11.99 -0.24 -12.64
C THR A 241 12.50 -0.08 -14.07
N LEU A 242 13.28 -1.04 -14.54
CA LEU A 242 13.60 -1.22 -15.96
C LEU A 242 12.76 -2.35 -16.53
N THR A 243 12.33 -2.18 -17.79
CA THR A 243 11.80 -3.29 -18.59
C THR A 243 12.84 -4.39 -18.78
N GLY A 244 12.40 -5.62 -19.10
CA GLY A 244 13.31 -6.76 -19.27
C GLY A 244 14.37 -6.54 -20.37
N ASP A 245 14.02 -5.79 -21.41
CA ASP A 245 14.92 -5.38 -22.50
C ASP A 245 15.77 -4.14 -22.18
N ARG A 246 15.54 -3.51 -21.01
CA ARG A 246 16.20 -2.29 -20.51
C ARG A 246 16.04 -1.07 -21.43
N ARG A 247 15.02 -1.04 -22.30
CA ARG A 247 14.72 0.09 -23.19
C ARG A 247 13.78 1.11 -22.57
N SER A 248 13.20 0.83 -21.41
CA SER A 248 12.34 1.80 -20.74
C SER A 248 12.58 1.84 -19.24
N LEU A 249 12.73 3.05 -18.74
CA LEU A 249 12.70 3.38 -17.32
C LEU A 249 11.26 3.74 -16.93
N ARG A 250 10.73 3.08 -15.91
CA ARG A 250 9.42 3.36 -15.33
C ARG A 250 9.63 3.88 -13.92
N VAL A 251 9.09 5.05 -13.62
CA VAL A 251 9.21 5.70 -12.31
C VAL A 251 7.79 5.91 -11.77
N ALA A 252 7.45 5.22 -10.69
CA ALA A 252 6.19 5.41 -9.97
C ALA A 252 6.45 6.28 -8.73
N VAL A 253 5.68 7.34 -8.58
CA VAL A 253 5.81 8.33 -7.52
C VAL A 253 4.46 8.53 -6.86
N ILE A 254 4.40 8.35 -5.54
CA ILE A 254 3.24 8.69 -4.72
C ILE A 254 3.50 10.06 -4.12
N ASN A 255 2.56 11.00 -4.29
CA ASN A 255 2.52 12.21 -3.47
C ASN A 255 1.50 12.01 -2.36
N ARG A 256 2.01 11.78 -1.14
CA ARG A 256 1.21 11.62 0.07
C ARG A 256 0.61 12.93 0.57
N HIS A 257 1.11 14.09 0.12
CA HIS A 257 0.59 15.35 0.58
C HIS A 257 -0.89 15.48 0.18
N ARG A 258 -1.76 15.79 1.15
CA ARG A 258 -3.21 15.84 0.93
C ARG A 258 -3.63 16.87 -0.10
N SER A 259 -3.05 18.07 -0.10
CA SER A 259 -3.56 19.19 -0.93
C SER A 259 -2.52 19.92 -1.78
N ALA A 260 -1.22 19.82 -1.49
CA ALA A 260 -0.17 20.51 -2.22
C ALA A 260 0.47 19.59 -3.27
N PRO A 261 0.65 20.08 -4.51
CA PRO A 261 1.53 19.42 -5.46
C PRO A 261 2.99 19.56 -4.98
N ILE A 262 3.83 18.61 -5.39
CA ILE A 262 5.27 18.64 -5.10
C ILE A 262 6.03 18.55 -6.41
N ARG A 263 6.81 19.58 -6.71
CA ARG A 263 7.77 19.55 -7.83
C ARG A 263 9.04 18.83 -7.41
N ALA A 264 9.45 17.83 -8.18
CA ALA A 264 10.70 17.12 -7.95
C ALA A 264 11.43 16.85 -9.26
N ARG A 265 12.75 16.64 -9.14
CA ARG A 265 13.63 16.31 -10.26
C ARG A 265 14.02 14.85 -10.21
N ILE A 266 13.81 14.15 -11.31
CA ILE A 266 14.22 12.75 -11.49
C ILE A 266 15.65 12.75 -12.05
N VAL A 267 16.54 12.02 -11.39
CA VAL A 267 17.94 11.88 -11.78
C VAL A 267 18.28 10.40 -11.89
N LEU A 268 18.86 9.99 -13.03
CA LEU A 268 19.32 8.62 -13.26
C LEU A 268 20.84 8.55 -13.14
N ASP A 269 21.36 7.61 -12.34
CA ASP A 269 22.80 7.37 -12.12
C ASP A 269 23.61 8.63 -11.72
N GLY A 270 22.98 9.55 -10.98
CA GLY A 270 23.61 10.81 -10.56
C GLY A 270 23.87 11.80 -11.71
N ARG A 271 23.40 11.52 -12.93
CA ARG A 271 23.55 12.39 -14.09
C ARG A 271 22.21 13.06 -14.40
N GLY A 272 22.17 14.38 -14.27
CA GLY A 272 20.94 15.18 -14.46
C GLY A 272 20.49 15.37 -15.91
N GLU A 273 21.23 14.85 -16.91
CA GLU A 273 21.04 15.14 -18.34
C GLU A 273 20.79 13.90 -19.22
N VAL A 274 20.46 12.74 -18.64
CA VAL A 274 20.35 11.47 -19.39
C VAL A 274 18.89 11.01 -19.59
N LEU A 275 17.91 11.70 -18.98
CA LEU A 275 16.51 11.37 -19.21
C LEU A 275 15.99 12.04 -20.49
N PRO A 276 15.21 11.32 -21.32
CA PRO A 276 14.46 11.93 -22.40
C PRO A 276 13.62 13.11 -21.88
N PRO A 277 13.47 14.19 -22.67
CA PRO A 277 12.72 15.38 -22.24
C PRO A 277 11.20 15.17 -22.21
N THR A 278 10.73 13.94 -22.49
CA THR A 278 9.32 13.58 -22.48
C THR A 278 9.13 12.22 -21.85
N ALA A 279 7.99 12.01 -21.20
CA ALA A 279 7.57 10.72 -20.67
C ALA A 279 6.10 10.47 -21.01
N ASP A 280 5.73 9.20 -21.21
CA ASP A 280 4.31 8.82 -21.15
C ASP A 280 3.88 8.78 -19.69
N VAL A 281 2.78 9.48 -19.37
CA VAL A 281 2.29 9.64 -18.01
C VAL A 281 0.93 8.97 -17.84
N ARG A 282 0.82 8.20 -16.76
CA ARG A 282 -0.44 7.71 -16.21
C ARG A 282 -0.51 8.06 -14.73
N ASP A 283 -1.69 8.37 -14.24
CA ASP A 283 -1.88 8.66 -12.81
C ASP A 283 -3.21 8.12 -12.30
N LEU A 284 -3.34 8.12 -10.99
CA LEU A 284 -4.55 7.86 -10.25
C LEU A 284 -4.64 8.86 -9.10
N GLY A 285 -5.82 9.46 -8.92
CA GLY A 285 -6.13 10.37 -7.81
C GLY A 285 -5.99 11.86 -8.13
N ALA A 286 -5.20 12.25 -9.14
CA ALA A 286 -4.91 13.66 -9.43
C ALA A 286 -6.14 14.52 -9.82
N ASP A 287 -7.24 13.89 -10.20
CA ASP A 287 -8.52 14.52 -10.55
C ASP A 287 -9.64 14.23 -9.53
N VAL A 288 -9.30 13.77 -8.32
CA VAL A 288 -10.25 13.36 -7.28
C VAL A 288 -10.00 14.15 -6.00
N ASP A 289 -10.85 15.13 -5.70
CA ASP A 289 -10.69 16.01 -4.54
C ASP A 289 -10.88 15.29 -3.19
N ASP A 290 -11.82 14.34 -3.13
CA ASP A 290 -12.14 13.61 -1.91
C ASP A 290 -11.24 12.37 -1.75
N VAL A 291 -10.31 12.41 -0.79
CA VAL A 291 -9.42 11.29 -0.48
C VAL A 291 -10.15 10.05 0.06
N LEU A 292 -11.40 10.19 0.49
CA LEU A 292 -12.29 9.10 0.92
C LEU A 292 -13.20 8.61 -0.22
N ALA A 293 -13.09 9.19 -1.43
CA ALA A 293 -13.85 8.76 -2.58
C ALA A 293 -13.61 7.28 -2.89
N GLY A 294 -14.68 6.54 -3.13
CA GLY A 294 -14.67 5.16 -3.60
C GLY A 294 -15.52 4.98 -4.86
N ASN A 295 -15.51 3.76 -5.39
CA ASN A 295 -16.29 3.37 -6.57
C ASN A 295 -17.53 2.59 -6.15
N SER A 296 -18.62 2.77 -6.88
CA SER A 296 -19.88 2.03 -6.72
C SER A 296 -20.44 1.63 -8.10
N LEU A 297 -21.50 0.83 -8.18
CA LEU A 297 -22.07 0.45 -9.48
C LEU A 297 -22.62 1.67 -10.24
N SER A 298 -23.18 2.65 -9.53
CA SER A 298 -23.68 3.90 -10.08
C SER A 298 -22.57 4.88 -10.48
N ASN A 299 -21.40 4.80 -9.82
CA ASN A 299 -20.23 5.62 -10.12
C ASN A 299 -18.94 4.76 -10.16
N PRO A 300 -18.74 3.94 -11.21
CA PRO A 300 -17.74 2.87 -11.20
C PRO A 300 -16.30 3.34 -11.44
N ASP A 301 -16.11 4.55 -11.98
CA ASP A 301 -14.81 5.09 -12.38
C ASP A 301 -14.46 6.40 -11.64
N ASN A 302 -15.08 6.63 -10.48
CA ASN A 302 -14.84 7.78 -9.60
C ASN A 302 -13.35 7.92 -9.25
N VAL A 303 -12.74 6.82 -8.82
CA VAL A 303 -11.29 6.63 -8.67
C VAL A 303 -10.84 5.61 -9.70
N SER A 304 -10.11 6.06 -10.72
CA SER A 304 -9.61 5.20 -11.78
C SER A 304 -8.34 5.76 -12.42
N VAL A 305 -7.65 4.94 -13.22
CA VAL A 305 -6.41 5.34 -13.90
C VAL A 305 -6.71 6.32 -15.03
N ARG A 306 -5.97 7.42 -15.08
CA ARG A 306 -5.98 8.40 -16.16
C ARG A 306 -4.73 8.24 -17.02
N ARG A 307 -4.92 8.22 -18.34
CA ARG A 307 -3.81 8.29 -19.31
C ARG A 307 -3.65 9.75 -19.71
N ARG A 308 -2.56 10.38 -19.29
CA ARG A 308 -2.24 11.78 -19.67
C ARG A 308 -1.50 11.84 -21.00
N GLY A 309 -0.97 10.71 -21.48
CA GLY A 309 -0.23 10.62 -22.72
C GLY A 309 1.19 11.15 -22.56
N ARG A 310 1.77 11.63 -23.65
CA ARG A 310 3.14 12.14 -23.67
C ARG A 310 3.18 13.56 -23.09
N VAL A 311 3.96 13.76 -22.04
CA VAL A 311 4.13 15.03 -21.33
C VAL A 311 5.60 15.44 -21.36
N ASP A 312 5.86 16.74 -21.42
CA ASP A 312 7.20 17.30 -21.32
C ASP A 312 7.72 17.22 -19.87
N VAL A 313 8.94 16.74 -19.72
CA VAL A 313 9.65 16.57 -18.44
C VAL A 313 11.05 17.20 -18.58
N PRO A 314 11.15 18.51 -18.83
CA PRO A 314 12.42 19.17 -19.11
C PRO A 314 13.36 19.00 -17.92
N SER A 315 14.61 18.62 -18.19
CA SER A 315 15.64 18.39 -17.15
C SER A 315 15.26 17.36 -16.07
N GLY A 316 14.29 16.49 -16.37
CA GLY A 316 13.75 15.51 -15.43
C GLY A 316 12.80 16.09 -14.39
N GLU A 317 12.36 17.34 -14.52
CA GLU A 317 11.45 17.97 -13.56
C GLU A 317 9.98 17.68 -13.86
N PHE A 318 9.24 17.28 -12.83
CA PHE A 318 7.82 17.01 -12.90
C PHE A 318 7.11 17.52 -11.63
N GLU A 319 5.89 18.03 -11.79
CA GLU A 319 5.03 18.42 -10.68
C GLU A 319 4.05 17.29 -10.37
N PHE A 320 4.23 16.64 -9.23
CA PHE A 320 3.39 15.52 -8.78
C PHE A 320 2.14 16.06 -8.09
N PRO A 321 0.92 15.79 -8.61
CA PRO A 321 -0.33 16.25 -8.01
C PRO A 321 -0.50 15.74 -6.57
N PRO A 322 -1.22 16.45 -5.69
CA PRO A 322 -1.53 15.96 -4.35
C PRO A 322 -2.28 14.61 -4.39
N HIS A 323 -2.25 13.87 -3.27
CA HIS A 323 -3.01 12.63 -3.05
C HIS A 323 -3.05 11.67 -4.26
N SER A 324 -1.93 11.54 -4.96
CA SER A 324 -1.88 10.83 -6.22
C SER A 324 -0.76 9.82 -6.29
N VAL A 325 -0.89 8.87 -7.21
CA VAL A 325 0.22 8.07 -7.70
C VAL A 325 0.38 8.33 -9.20
N THR A 326 1.59 8.68 -9.61
CA THR A 326 1.96 9.01 -10.99
C THR A 326 3.03 8.04 -11.48
N VAL A 327 2.82 7.43 -12.63
CA VAL A 327 3.81 6.60 -13.33
C VAL A 327 4.30 7.32 -14.57
N LEU A 328 5.59 7.67 -14.57
CA LEU A 328 6.31 8.20 -15.72
C LEU A 328 7.06 7.08 -16.45
N SER A 329 6.95 7.09 -17.77
CA SER A 329 7.56 6.12 -18.65
C SER A 329 8.51 6.79 -19.64
N PHE A 330 9.81 6.58 -19.47
CA PHE A 330 10.86 7.10 -20.34
C PHE A 330 11.36 6.00 -21.27
N GLY A 331 11.47 6.29 -22.57
CA GLY A 331 12.19 5.44 -23.52
C GLY A 331 13.68 5.80 -23.52
N LEU A 332 14.54 4.88 -23.08
CA LEU A 332 15.99 5.05 -23.02
C LEU A 332 16.66 4.80 -24.37
#